data_AF-A0A967NG28-F1
#
_entry.id   AF-A0A967NG28-F1
#
_cell.length_a   1.000
_cell.length_b   1.000
_cell.length_c   1.000
_cell.angle_alpha   90.00
_cell.angle_beta   90.00
_cell.angle_gamma   90.00
#
_symmetry.space_group_name_H-M   'P 1'
#
loop_
_entity.id
_entity.type
_entity.pdbx_description
1 polymer ?
#
loop_
_entity_poly.entity_id
_entity_poly.type
_entity_poly.pdbx_seq_one_letter_code
_entity_poly.pdbx_strand_id
1 'polypeptide(L)'
;VNAIERGLAHERGVEEVHVSLAHEEALVRFRPGETEPGKIKDNLRSLGYVVRDPRKVGPFGEQLEPKRKERNDLISAAAFALAMLLAMAAMWLNLWQMQTWHAWAAWAIATYVFVWNGRRIIRMAWGAAWRGITNQHVLLSVGAVGGYIGGVLGAPVPFLDWYGLKGFPPVDFFGVVVFLTTYHLLSGYVSLVVRTKASESVRRLLEMQPPTARVVRDGREEEITIEEVAVGNLVRVRPGDRVPVDGVVDEGASAVDQSIVTGEPMPAEKQKGDEVIGGSINQSGTLLVRVTRTGEDSFLRQVARHVEEAKAMKPGIVVLVDRVLLYYVPAVLGISAAAL
;
A
#
# COMPACT_ATOMS: atom_id res chain seq x y z
N VAL A 1 10.48 -9.53 -6.51
CA VAL A 1 11.46 -9.68 -7.61
C VAL A 1 10.88 -10.60 -8.65
N ASN A 2 11.02 -11.93 -8.50
CA ASN A 2 10.56 -12.91 -9.49
C ASN A 2 9.11 -12.75 -9.95
N ALA A 3 8.16 -12.42 -9.07
CA ALA A 3 6.76 -12.19 -9.47
C ALA A 3 6.56 -10.93 -10.31
N ILE A 4 7.28 -9.84 -10.01
CA ILE A 4 7.21 -8.57 -10.77
C ILE A 4 7.95 -8.73 -12.09
N GLU A 5 9.17 -9.26 -12.05
CA GLU A 5 9.99 -9.52 -13.24
C GLU A 5 9.28 -10.47 -14.21
N ARG A 6 8.81 -11.62 -13.75
CA ARG A 6 8.05 -12.53 -14.62
C ARG A 6 6.74 -11.91 -15.08
N GLY A 7 6.04 -11.18 -14.21
CA GLY A 7 4.76 -10.54 -14.55
C GLY A 7 4.87 -9.50 -15.64
N LEU A 8 5.97 -8.74 -15.67
CA LEU A 8 6.27 -7.71 -16.67
C LEU A 8 7.01 -8.26 -17.89
N ALA A 9 7.85 -9.28 -17.75
CA ALA A 9 8.58 -9.89 -18.86
C ALA A 9 7.66 -10.57 -19.89
N HIS A 10 6.43 -10.93 -19.51
CA HIS A 10 5.42 -11.48 -20.43
C HIS A 10 4.61 -10.40 -21.16
N GLU A 11 4.81 -9.12 -20.86
CA GLU A 11 4.10 -8.03 -21.51
C GLU A 11 4.78 -7.67 -22.83
N ARG A 12 4.02 -7.73 -23.94
CA ARG A 12 4.52 -7.34 -25.27
C ARG A 12 5.05 -5.91 -25.23
N GLY A 13 6.24 -5.70 -25.80
CA GLY A 13 6.91 -4.40 -25.83
C GLY A 13 7.79 -4.09 -24.61
N VAL A 14 7.80 -4.93 -23.56
CA VAL A 14 8.76 -4.80 -22.45
C VAL A 14 10.06 -5.51 -22.82
N GLU A 15 11.18 -4.80 -22.76
CA GLU A 15 12.51 -5.31 -23.13
C GLU A 15 13.31 -5.76 -21.92
N GLU A 16 13.27 -4.96 -20.85
CA GLU A 16 14.11 -5.17 -19.68
C GLU A 16 13.37 -4.71 -18.42
N VAL A 17 13.48 -5.48 -17.35
CA VAL A 17 12.83 -5.20 -16.06
C VAL A 17 13.85 -5.42 -14.96
N HIS A 18 14.19 -4.35 -14.25
CA HIS A 18 15.05 -4.40 -13.07
C HIS A 18 14.24 -4.02 -11.84
N VAL A 19 14.13 -4.94 -10.87
CA VAL A 19 13.36 -4.71 -9.66
C VAL A 19 14.29 -4.57 -8.47
N SER A 20 14.35 -3.36 -7.92
CA SER A 20 15.04 -3.09 -6.67
C SER A 20 14.07 -3.29 -5.51
N LEU A 21 14.21 -4.42 -4.79
CA LEU A 21 13.41 -4.62 -3.57
C LEU A 21 13.73 -3.61 -2.49
N ALA A 22 15.00 -3.22 -2.40
CA ALA A 22 15.47 -2.31 -1.36
C ALA A 22 14.87 -0.91 -1.51
N HIS A 23 14.45 -0.55 -2.73
CA HIS A 23 13.90 0.77 -3.02
C HIS A 23 12.40 0.69 -3.38
N GLU A 24 11.79 -0.51 -3.33
CA GLU A 24 10.43 -0.78 -3.85
C GLU A 24 10.18 -0.25 -5.28
N GLU A 25 11.24 -0.17 -6.09
CA GLU A 25 11.22 0.39 -7.42
C GLU A 25 11.37 -0.68 -8.50
N ALA A 26 10.70 -0.46 -9.63
CA ALA A 26 10.86 -1.25 -10.84
C ALA A 26 11.24 -0.33 -11.99
N LEU A 27 12.44 -0.52 -12.52
CA LEU A 27 12.91 0.12 -13.74
C LEU A 27 12.53 -0.77 -14.92
N VAL A 28 11.67 -0.23 -15.79
CA VAL A 28 11.15 -0.97 -16.94
C VAL A 28 11.55 -0.25 -18.23
N ARG A 29 12.33 -0.93 -19.07
CA ARG A 29 12.60 -0.50 -20.44
C ARG A 29 11.55 -1.10 -21.36
N PHE A 30 10.91 -0.26 -22.15
CA PHE A 30 9.85 -0.68 -23.06
C PHE A 30 9.94 0.07 -24.40
N ARG A 31 9.43 -0.54 -25.46
CA ARG A 31 9.36 0.05 -26.80
C ARG A 31 8.16 0.98 -26.93
N PRO A 32 8.36 2.27 -27.24
CA PRO A 32 7.28 3.17 -27.58
C PRO A 32 6.52 2.65 -28.81
N GLY A 33 5.19 2.51 -28.70
CA GLY A 33 4.32 2.04 -29.79
C GLY A 33 3.84 0.58 -29.66
N GLU A 34 4.55 -0.27 -28.92
CA GLU A 34 4.09 -1.64 -28.59
C GLU A 34 3.41 -1.73 -27.22
N THR A 35 3.86 -0.91 -26.26
CA THR A 35 3.24 -0.75 -24.95
C THR A 35 3.39 0.68 -24.44
N GLU A 36 2.63 1.00 -23.38
CA GLU A 36 2.57 2.32 -22.79
C GLU A 36 2.74 2.23 -21.26
N PRO A 37 3.26 3.28 -20.60
CA PRO A 37 3.41 3.31 -19.15
C PRO A 37 2.11 3.00 -18.39
N GLY A 38 0.96 3.39 -18.93
CA GLY A 38 -0.35 3.08 -18.34
C GLY A 38 -0.61 1.58 -18.25
N LYS A 39 -0.30 0.85 -19.33
CA LYS A 39 -0.52 -0.60 -19.45
C LYS A 39 0.39 -1.39 -18.50
N ILE A 40 1.66 -1.00 -18.41
CA ILE A 40 2.63 -1.55 -17.46
C ILE A 40 2.15 -1.33 -16.01
N LYS A 41 1.68 -0.12 -15.69
CA LYS A 41 1.11 0.20 -14.37
C LYS A 41 -0.12 -0.65 -14.06
N ASP A 42 -1.00 -0.84 -15.02
CA ASP A 42 -2.20 -1.66 -14.86
C ASP A 42 -1.89 -3.15 -14.71
N ASN A 43 -0.87 -3.65 -15.40
CA ASN A 43 -0.38 -5.01 -15.22
C ASN A 43 0.12 -5.23 -13.78
N LEU A 44 0.95 -4.32 -13.26
CA LEU A 44 1.41 -4.36 -11.86
C LEU A 44 0.25 -4.24 -10.86
N ARG A 45 -0.75 -3.39 -11.13
CA ARG A 45 -1.98 -3.29 -10.31
C ARG A 45 -2.77 -4.59 -10.30
N SER A 46 -2.85 -5.29 -11.43
CA SER A 46 -3.52 -6.60 -11.54
C SER A 46 -2.83 -7.68 -10.71
N LEU A 47 -1.51 -7.57 -10.51
CA LEU A 47 -0.72 -8.42 -9.63
C LEU A 47 -0.87 -8.06 -8.14
N GLY A 48 -1.59 -6.97 -7.84
CA GLY A 48 -1.83 -6.52 -6.46
C GLY A 48 -0.86 -5.46 -5.96
N TYR A 49 0.06 -4.97 -6.81
CA TYR A 49 1.00 -3.92 -6.44
C TYR A 49 0.36 -2.54 -6.56
N VAL A 50 0.67 -1.67 -5.59
CA VAL A 50 0.33 -0.26 -5.68
C VAL A 50 1.49 0.43 -6.39
N VAL A 51 1.29 0.82 -7.66
CA VAL A 51 2.32 1.52 -8.42
C VAL A 51 2.24 3.00 -8.14
N ARG A 52 3.32 3.56 -7.63
CA ARG A 52 3.49 5.01 -7.44
C ARG A 52 4.50 5.53 -8.45
N ASP A 53 4.32 6.76 -8.88
CA ASP A 53 5.37 7.46 -9.59
C ASP A 53 6.31 8.04 -8.52
N PRO A 54 7.58 7.62 -8.46
CA PRO A 54 8.52 8.11 -7.45
C PRO A 54 8.71 9.64 -7.54
N ARG A 55 8.37 10.26 -8.67
CA ARG A 55 8.47 11.71 -8.90
C ARG A 55 7.19 12.48 -8.56
N LYS A 56 6.09 11.80 -8.22
CA LYS A 56 4.82 12.46 -7.86
C LYS A 56 4.43 12.08 -6.44
N VAL A 57 4.69 12.97 -5.50
CA VAL A 57 4.01 12.96 -4.20
C VAL A 57 2.57 13.43 -4.45
N GLY A 58 1.65 12.49 -4.64
CA GLY A 58 0.25 12.80 -4.88
C GLY A 58 -0.40 13.56 -3.71
N PRO A 59 -1.48 14.33 -3.94
CA PRO A 59 -2.16 15.08 -2.91
C PRO A 59 -2.54 14.21 -1.71
N PHE A 60 -2.18 14.66 -0.52
CA PHE A 60 -2.23 13.93 0.76
C PHE A 60 -3.62 13.36 1.15
N GLY A 61 -4.71 13.77 0.49
CA GLY A 61 -6.08 13.29 0.71
C GLY A 61 -6.42 11.94 0.06
N GLU A 62 -5.80 11.59 -1.07
CA GLU A 62 -6.13 10.37 -1.83
C GLU A 62 -5.68 9.07 -1.12
N GLN A 63 -4.86 9.20 -0.07
CA GLN A 63 -4.28 8.09 0.69
C GLN A 63 -5.21 7.55 1.80
N LEU A 64 -6.27 8.28 2.18
CA LEU A 64 -7.16 7.92 3.30
C LEU A 64 -8.35 7.06 2.87
N GLU A 65 -8.87 7.26 1.67
CA GLU A 65 -9.99 6.51 1.08
C GLU A 65 -9.77 4.98 1.03
N PRO A 66 -8.61 4.43 0.58
CA PRO A 66 -8.43 2.98 0.50
C PRO A 66 -8.48 2.28 1.87
N LYS A 67 -8.09 2.97 2.96
CA LYS A 67 -8.10 2.38 4.30
C LYS A 67 -9.51 2.08 4.83
N ARG A 68 -10.48 2.96 4.57
CA ARG A 68 -11.84 2.81 5.13
C ARG A 68 -12.53 1.60 4.53
N LYS A 69 -12.39 1.41 3.22
CA LYS A 69 -12.98 0.27 2.51
C LYS A 69 -12.37 -1.05 2.94
N GLU A 70 -11.03 -1.16 2.97
CA GLU A 70 -10.35 -2.37 3.43
C GLU A 70 -10.70 -2.71 4.88
N ARG A 71 -10.83 -1.69 5.74
CA ARG A 71 -11.30 -1.87 7.12
C ARG A 71 -12.74 -2.39 7.18
N ASN A 72 -13.66 -1.81 6.40
CA ASN A 72 -15.07 -2.23 6.41
C ASN A 72 -15.24 -3.65 5.84
N ASP A 73 -14.49 -3.99 4.79
CA ASP A 73 -14.43 -5.34 4.23
C ASP A 73 -13.88 -6.33 5.28
N LEU A 74 -12.85 -5.96 6.05
CA LEU A 74 -12.36 -6.78 7.16
C LEU A 74 -13.38 -6.92 8.30
N ILE A 75 -13.99 -5.83 8.76
CA ILE A 75 -14.93 -5.86 9.89
C ILE A 75 -16.14 -6.74 9.57
N SER A 76 -16.71 -6.59 8.38
CA SER A 76 -17.85 -7.42 7.96
C SER A 76 -17.44 -8.89 7.81
N ALA A 77 -16.30 -9.19 7.19
CA ALA A 77 -15.78 -10.55 7.09
C ALA A 77 -15.46 -11.18 8.46
N ALA A 78 -14.93 -10.39 9.40
CA ALA A 78 -14.65 -10.81 10.77
C ALA A 78 -15.93 -11.07 11.57
N ALA A 79 -16.96 -10.24 11.41
CA ALA A 79 -18.27 -10.45 12.04
C ALA A 79 -18.91 -11.76 11.55
N PHE A 80 -18.91 -12.00 10.24
CA PHE A 80 -19.40 -13.25 9.66
C PHE A 80 -18.56 -14.47 10.07
N ALA A 81 -17.23 -14.34 10.11
CA ALA A 81 -16.36 -15.40 10.61
C ALA A 81 -16.65 -15.72 12.08
N LEU A 82 -16.83 -14.72 12.93
CA LEU A 82 -17.16 -14.94 14.34
C LEU A 82 -18.52 -15.61 14.50
N ALA A 83 -19.55 -15.14 13.78
CA ALA A 83 -20.87 -15.76 13.77
C ALA A 83 -20.81 -17.23 13.29
N MET A 84 -20.08 -17.50 12.21
CA MET A 84 -19.87 -18.85 11.68
C MET A 84 -19.15 -19.75 12.70
N LEU A 85 -18.10 -19.23 13.34
CA LEU A 85 -17.34 -19.95 14.35
C LEU A 85 -18.20 -20.32 15.56
N LEU A 86 -19.03 -19.39 16.05
CA LEU A 86 -19.95 -19.62 17.16
C LEU A 86 -21.02 -20.65 16.78
N ALA A 87 -21.60 -20.55 15.59
CA ALA A 87 -22.59 -21.52 15.10
C ALA A 87 -21.99 -22.93 14.97
N MET A 88 -20.80 -23.04 14.37
CA MET A 88 -20.07 -24.31 14.26
C MET A 88 -19.72 -24.88 15.64
N ALA A 89 -19.21 -24.06 16.56
CA ALA A 89 -18.88 -24.49 17.92
C ALA A 89 -20.12 -25.03 18.65
N ALA A 90 -21.28 -24.36 18.53
CA ALA A 90 -22.53 -24.84 19.11
C ALA A 90 -22.97 -26.20 18.53
N MET A 91 -22.76 -26.41 17.22
CA MET A 91 -23.05 -27.68 16.56
C MET A 91 -22.09 -28.79 17.00
N TRP A 92 -20.79 -28.52 17.09
CA TRP A 92 -19.78 -29.49 17.55
C TRP A 92 -19.98 -29.88 19.01
N LEU A 93 -20.39 -28.94 19.87
CA LEU A 93 -20.72 -29.20 21.27
C LEU A 93 -22.11 -29.83 21.46
N ASN A 94 -22.80 -30.18 20.36
CA ASN A 94 -24.14 -30.76 20.36
C ASN A 94 -25.19 -29.89 21.08
N LEU A 95 -24.93 -28.59 21.22
CA LEU A 95 -25.86 -27.59 21.76
C LEU A 95 -26.88 -27.15 20.70
N TRP A 96 -26.57 -27.40 19.42
CA TRP A 96 -27.40 -27.03 18.28
C TRP A 96 -27.45 -28.16 17.25
N GLN A 97 -28.64 -28.70 16.99
CA GLN A 97 -28.82 -29.79 16.04
C GLN A 97 -28.74 -29.30 14.59
N MET A 98 -28.02 -30.04 13.75
CA MET A 98 -27.90 -29.73 12.32
C MET A 98 -29.27 -29.83 11.63
N GLN A 99 -29.66 -28.75 10.97
CA GLN A 99 -30.82 -28.68 10.08
C GLN A 99 -30.39 -28.25 8.67
N THR A 100 -31.18 -28.59 7.66
CA THR A 100 -30.85 -28.35 6.24
C THR A 100 -30.54 -26.88 5.92
N TRP A 101 -31.25 -25.94 6.53
CA TRP A 101 -31.06 -24.50 6.27
C TRP A 101 -29.69 -23.97 6.71
N HIS A 102 -29.00 -24.62 7.65
CA HIS A 102 -27.67 -24.20 8.09
C HIS A 102 -26.65 -24.27 6.97
N ALA A 103 -26.72 -25.30 6.11
CA ALA A 103 -25.86 -25.40 4.93
C ALA A 103 -26.09 -24.24 3.95
N TRP A 104 -27.35 -23.83 3.78
CA TRP A 104 -27.72 -22.69 2.93
C TRP A 104 -27.28 -21.35 3.52
N ALA A 105 -27.43 -21.16 4.83
CA ALA A 105 -26.93 -19.98 5.54
C ALA A 105 -25.40 -19.90 5.46
N ALA A 106 -24.71 -21.01 5.72
CA ALA A 106 -23.26 -21.14 5.58
C ALA A 106 -22.79 -20.82 4.16
N TRP A 107 -23.47 -21.34 3.13
CA TRP A 107 -23.20 -21.04 1.73
C TRP A 107 -23.38 -19.56 1.39
N ALA A 108 -24.46 -18.93 1.86
CA ALA A 108 -24.71 -17.51 1.63
C ALA A 108 -23.62 -16.64 2.28
N ILE A 109 -23.24 -16.94 3.53
CA ILE A 109 -22.14 -16.25 4.23
C ILE A 109 -20.81 -16.45 3.51
N ALA A 110 -20.47 -17.70 3.15
CA ALA A 110 -19.24 -18.01 2.42
C ALA A 110 -19.17 -17.30 1.08
N THR A 111 -20.28 -17.25 0.34
CA THR A 111 -20.38 -16.55 -0.95
C THR A 111 -20.19 -15.05 -0.76
N TYR A 112 -20.87 -14.43 0.23
CA TYR A 112 -20.71 -13.01 0.51
C TYR A 112 -19.25 -12.67 0.87
N VAL A 113 -18.67 -13.38 1.84
CA VAL A 113 -17.30 -13.13 2.30
C VAL A 113 -16.29 -13.35 1.17
N PHE A 114 -16.40 -14.44 0.42
CA PHE A 114 -15.44 -14.78 -0.63
C PHE A 114 -15.57 -13.85 -1.85
N VAL A 115 -16.78 -13.69 -2.39
CA VAL A 115 -17.00 -12.96 -3.64
C VAL A 115 -17.01 -11.46 -3.42
N TRP A 116 -17.62 -10.97 -2.33
CA TRP A 116 -17.76 -9.53 -2.09
C TRP A 116 -16.53 -8.95 -1.39
N ASN A 117 -16.23 -9.41 -0.17
CA ASN A 117 -15.08 -8.92 0.61
C ASN A 117 -13.76 -9.37 -0.03
N GLY A 118 -13.69 -10.62 -0.48
CA GLY A 118 -12.52 -11.23 -1.10
C GLY A 118 -12.27 -10.86 -2.57
N ARG A 119 -13.10 -10.03 -3.22
CA ARG A 119 -12.98 -9.71 -4.67
C ARG A 119 -11.60 -9.26 -5.13
N ARG A 120 -10.85 -8.55 -4.28
CA ARG A 120 -9.49 -8.09 -4.59
C ARG A 120 -8.54 -9.27 -4.60
N ILE A 121 -8.66 -10.18 -3.63
CA ILE A 121 -7.85 -11.40 -3.52
C ILE A 121 -8.07 -12.27 -4.75
N ILE A 122 -9.33 -12.48 -5.13
CA ILE A 122 -9.69 -13.27 -6.32
C ILE A 122 -9.06 -12.69 -7.58
N ARG A 123 -9.16 -11.36 -7.80
CA ARG A 123 -8.52 -10.72 -8.96
C ARG A 123 -7.00 -10.87 -8.97
N MET A 124 -6.35 -10.71 -7.83
CA MET A 124 -4.89 -10.87 -7.70
C MET A 124 -4.46 -12.33 -7.94
N ALA A 125 -5.20 -13.28 -7.38
CA ALA A 125 -4.97 -14.71 -7.56
C ALA A 125 -5.16 -15.12 -9.03
N TRP A 126 -6.26 -14.69 -9.66
CA TRP A 126 -6.53 -14.97 -11.07
C TRP A 126 -5.43 -14.42 -11.98
N GLY A 127 -5.05 -13.14 -11.78
CA GLY A 127 -3.96 -12.54 -12.53
C GLY A 127 -2.63 -13.27 -12.33
N ALA A 128 -2.30 -13.67 -11.11
CA ALA A 128 -1.08 -14.42 -10.83
C ALA A 128 -1.09 -15.83 -11.47
N ALA A 129 -2.20 -16.55 -11.34
CA ALA A 129 -2.38 -17.89 -11.90
C ALA A 129 -2.28 -17.89 -13.43
N TRP A 130 -2.94 -16.95 -14.11
CA TRP A 130 -2.87 -16.81 -15.57
C TRP A 130 -1.45 -16.58 -16.10
N ARG A 131 -0.57 -16.02 -15.26
CA ARG A 131 0.84 -15.74 -15.58
C ARG A 131 1.80 -16.81 -15.04
N GLY A 132 1.29 -17.93 -14.53
CA GLY A 132 2.12 -19.00 -13.96
C GLY A 132 2.89 -18.59 -12.70
N ILE A 133 2.42 -17.56 -11.99
CA ILE A 133 3.04 -17.08 -10.75
C ILE A 133 2.32 -17.70 -9.56
N THR A 134 3.01 -18.54 -8.80
CA THR A 134 2.52 -19.08 -7.53
C THR A 134 2.84 -18.12 -6.40
N ASN A 135 1.81 -17.49 -5.83
CA ASN A 135 1.95 -16.61 -4.67
C ASN A 135 0.90 -16.97 -3.59
N GLN A 136 0.96 -16.27 -2.46
CA GLN A 136 0.03 -16.46 -1.34
C GLN A 136 -1.45 -16.31 -1.74
N HIS A 137 -1.77 -15.44 -2.72
CA HIS A 137 -3.14 -15.25 -3.18
C HIS A 137 -3.65 -16.47 -3.94
N VAL A 138 -2.81 -17.05 -4.81
CA VAL A 138 -3.15 -18.28 -5.55
C VAL A 138 -3.39 -19.44 -4.58
N LEU A 139 -2.47 -19.68 -3.65
CA LEU A 139 -2.62 -20.77 -2.67
C LEU A 139 -3.93 -20.64 -1.89
N LEU A 140 -4.21 -19.44 -1.36
CA LEU A 140 -5.42 -19.20 -0.59
C LEU A 140 -6.69 -19.34 -1.44
N SER A 141 -6.70 -18.76 -2.65
CA SER A 141 -7.86 -18.85 -3.54
C SER A 141 -8.13 -20.29 -3.97
N VAL A 142 -7.11 -21.11 -4.22
CA VAL A 142 -7.31 -22.54 -4.50
C VAL A 142 -7.91 -23.27 -3.30
N GLY A 143 -7.41 -23.01 -2.08
CA GLY A 143 -7.97 -23.59 -0.86
C GLY A 143 -9.43 -23.16 -0.61
N ALA A 144 -9.74 -21.87 -0.82
CA ALA A 144 -11.09 -21.33 -0.70
C ALA A 144 -12.04 -21.90 -1.77
N VAL A 145 -11.58 -22.06 -3.02
CA VAL A 145 -12.37 -22.71 -4.08
C VAL A 145 -12.60 -24.19 -3.77
N GLY A 146 -11.59 -24.91 -3.30
CA GLY A 146 -11.73 -26.30 -2.84
C GLY A 146 -12.73 -26.43 -1.69
N GLY A 147 -12.65 -25.52 -0.70
CA GLY A 147 -13.63 -25.38 0.38
C GLY A 147 -15.05 -25.16 -0.15
N TYR A 148 -15.20 -24.25 -1.11
CA TYR A 148 -16.49 -23.91 -1.71
C TYR A 148 -17.10 -25.10 -2.48
N ILE A 149 -16.29 -25.80 -3.28
CA ILE A 149 -16.71 -26.99 -4.02
C ILE A 149 -17.12 -28.10 -3.05
N GLY A 150 -16.30 -28.40 -2.04
CA GLY A 150 -16.63 -29.41 -1.02
C GLY A 150 -17.91 -29.07 -0.25
N GLY A 151 -18.12 -27.79 0.06
CA GLY A 151 -19.35 -27.30 0.69
C GLY A 151 -20.58 -27.53 -0.18
N VAL A 152 -20.51 -27.21 -1.47
CA VAL A 152 -21.60 -27.45 -2.44
C VAL A 152 -21.87 -28.95 -2.62
N LEU A 153 -20.83 -29.77 -2.72
CA LEU A 153 -20.96 -31.23 -2.84
C LEU A 153 -21.61 -31.86 -1.59
N GLY A 154 -21.36 -31.33 -0.40
CA GLY A 154 -22.00 -31.79 0.83
C GLY A 154 -23.39 -31.19 1.11
N ALA A 155 -23.75 -30.09 0.46
CA ALA A 155 -24.97 -29.35 0.78
C ALA A 155 -26.22 -30.04 0.24
N PRO A 156 -27.28 -30.26 1.05
CA PRO A 156 -28.53 -30.81 0.57
C PRO A 156 -29.31 -29.78 -0.24
N VAL A 157 -29.73 -30.18 -1.45
CA VAL A 157 -30.54 -29.41 -2.38
C VAL A 157 -31.83 -30.19 -2.70
N PRO A 158 -32.86 -30.11 -1.82
CA PRO A 158 -34.05 -30.96 -1.90
C PRO A 158 -34.85 -30.80 -3.19
N PHE A 159 -34.84 -29.61 -3.81
CA PHE A 159 -35.55 -29.37 -5.07
C PHE A 159 -34.87 -30.00 -6.30
N LEU A 160 -33.64 -30.49 -6.14
CA LEU A 160 -32.84 -31.14 -7.18
C LEU A 160 -32.61 -32.63 -6.87
N ASP A 161 -33.35 -33.20 -5.92
CA ASP A 161 -33.18 -34.55 -5.37
C ASP A 161 -31.73 -34.88 -4.93
N TRP A 162 -30.98 -33.84 -4.56
CA TRP A 162 -29.60 -33.96 -4.12
C TRP A 162 -29.51 -33.85 -2.60
N TYR A 163 -28.96 -34.88 -1.96
CA TYR A 163 -28.85 -34.94 -0.49
C TYR A 163 -27.41 -34.72 0.02
N GLY A 164 -26.49 -34.36 -0.87
CA GLY A 164 -25.07 -34.23 -0.57
C GLY A 164 -24.32 -35.55 -0.61
N LEU A 165 -23.02 -35.48 -0.88
CA LEU A 165 -22.12 -36.63 -0.80
C LEU A 165 -21.93 -37.04 0.67
N LYS A 166 -22.11 -38.34 0.95
CA LYS A 166 -21.87 -38.90 2.29
C LYS A 166 -20.43 -38.63 2.73
N GLY A 167 -20.28 -38.08 3.94
CA GLY A 167 -18.97 -37.79 4.53
C GLY A 167 -18.42 -36.39 4.23
N PHE A 168 -19.10 -35.57 3.42
CA PHE A 168 -18.72 -34.17 3.20
C PHE A 168 -19.55 -33.24 4.12
N PRO A 169 -18.97 -32.67 5.19
CA PRO A 169 -19.69 -31.73 6.06
C PRO A 169 -19.80 -30.34 5.42
N PRO A 170 -20.96 -29.92 4.90
CA PRO A 170 -21.06 -28.71 4.08
C PRO A 170 -20.72 -27.42 4.86
N VAL A 171 -21.21 -27.32 6.10
CA VAL A 171 -21.00 -26.14 6.96
C VAL A 171 -19.52 -25.94 7.26
N ASP A 172 -18.79 -27.03 7.54
CA ASP A 172 -17.36 -26.97 7.87
C ASP A 172 -16.53 -26.51 6.66
N PHE A 173 -16.84 -27.05 5.47
CA PHE A 173 -16.19 -26.67 4.22
C PHE A 173 -16.45 -25.21 3.83
N PHE A 174 -17.69 -24.72 3.99
CA PHE A 174 -17.98 -23.29 3.85
C PHE A 174 -17.28 -22.44 4.93
N GLY A 175 -17.14 -22.97 6.14
CA GLY A 175 -16.37 -22.37 7.23
C GLY A 175 -14.92 -22.11 6.82
N VAL A 176 -14.26 -23.08 6.18
CA VAL A 176 -12.89 -22.92 5.65
C VAL A 176 -12.81 -21.72 4.69
N VAL A 177 -13.77 -21.55 3.79
CA VAL A 177 -13.82 -20.41 2.86
C VAL A 177 -13.87 -19.08 3.60
N VAL A 178 -14.77 -18.99 4.60
CA VAL A 178 -14.95 -17.78 5.41
C VAL A 178 -13.67 -17.48 6.21
N PHE A 179 -13.12 -18.45 6.93
CA PHE A 179 -11.96 -18.26 7.79
C PHE A 179 -10.70 -17.92 7.01
N LEU A 180 -10.41 -18.62 5.90
CA LEU A 180 -9.26 -18.31 5.05
C LEU A 180 -9.37 -16.89 4.48
N THR A 181 -10.53 -16.54 3.92
CA THR A 181 -10.73 -15.21 3.31
C THR A 181 -10.58 -14.11 4.36
N THR A 182 -11.20 -14.26 5.53
CA THR A 182 -11.11 -13.29 6.63
C THR A 182 -9.69 -13.16 7.17
N TYR A 183 -8.98 -14.27 7.35
CA TYR A 183 -7.57 -14.24 7.78
C TYR A 183 -6.69 -13.49 6.77
N HIS A 184 -6.92 -13.70 5.47
CA HIS A 184 -6.17 -13.01 4.43
C HIS A 184 -6.45 -11.51 4.39
N LEU A 185 -7.72 -11.12 4.57
CA LEU A 185 -8.11 -9.71 4.71
C LEU A 185 -7.46 -9.08 5.94
N LEU A 186 -7.40 -9.79 7.07
CA LEU A 186 -6.74 -9.34 8.29
C LEU A 186 -5.25 -9.10 8.07
N SER A 187 -4.56 -10.08 7.49
CA SER A 187 -3.12 -9.98 7.15
C SER A 187 -2.84 -8.79 6.23
N GLY A 188 -3.67 -8.62 5.19
CA GLY A 188 -3.58 -7.48 4.27
C GLY A 188 -3.77 -6.14 4.97
N TYR A 189 -4.79 -6.04 5.83
CA TYR A 189 -5.10 -4.82 6.57
C TYR A 189 -4.01 -4.47 7.60
N VAL A 190 -3.53 -5.44 8.37
CA VAL A 190 -2.41 -5.23 9.32
C VAL A 190 -1.18 -4.74 8.57
N SER A 191 -0.86 -5.36 7.43
CA SER A 191 0.26 -4.93 6.58
C SER A 191 0.08 -3.51 6.07
N LEU A 192 -1.14 -3.11 5.69
CA LEU A 192 -1.45 -1.73 5.30
C LEU A 192 -1.25 -0.73 6.46
N VAL A 193 -1.74 -1.08 7.66
CA VAL A 193 -1.64 -0.23 8.84
C VAL A 193 -0.17 -0.02 9.23
N VAL A 194 0.61 -1.10 9.30
CA VAL A 194 2.04 -1.05 9.64
C VAL A 194 2.79 -0.16 8.64
N ARG A 195 2.59 -0.39 7.33
CA ARG A 195 3.20 0.45 6.29
C ARG A 195 2.82 1.91 6.44
N THR A 196 1.54 2.21 6.69
CA THR A 196 1.13 3.62 6.78
C THR A 196 1.70 4.31 8.01
N LYS A 197 1.77 3.61 9.16
CA LYS A 197 2.42 4.16 10.35
C LYS A 197 3.91 4.41 10.10
N ALA A 198 4.59 3.52 9.40
CA ALA A 198 6.00 3.68 9.05
C ALA A 198 6.25 4.92 8.17
N SER A 199 5.32 5.28 7.28
CA SER A 199 5.41 6.48 6.43
C SER A 199 5.00 7.77 7.14
N GLU A 200 4.40 7.71 8.33
CA GLU A 200 3.85 8.89 9.01
C GLU A 200 4.93 9.89 9.45
N SER A 201 6.10 9.42 9.89
CA SER A 201 7.20 10.31 10.31
C SER A 201 7.77 11.11 9.13
N VAL A 202 7.88 10.48 7.95
CA VAL A 202 8.32 11.17 6.72
C VAL A 202 7.27 12.18 6.29
N ARG A 203 5.99 11.80 6.39
CA ARG A 203 4.87 12.71 6.13
C ARG A 203 4.93 13.95 7.01
N ARG A 204 5.14 13.80 8.33
CA ARG A 204 5.26 14.93 9.25
C ARG A 204 6.42 15.85 8.89
N LEU A 205 7.54 15.31 8.40
CA LEU A 205 8.68 16.10 7.92
C LEU A 205 8.30 16.96 6.71
N LEU A 206 7.52 16.41 5.76
CA LEU A 206 7.07 17.14 4.58
C LEU A 206 5.99 18.19 4.89
N GLU A 207 5.12 17.94 5.87
CA GLU A 207 4.11 18.90 6.35
C GLU A 207 4.71 20.14 7.03
N MET A 208 6.02 20.17 7.27
CA MET A 208 6.71 21.34 7.82
C MET A 208 6.96 22.43 6.79
N GLN A 209 6.83 22.11 5.50
CA GLN A 209 6.91 23.09 4.44
C GLN A 209 5.55 23.80 4.29
N PRO A 210 5.51 25.14 4.39
CA PRO A 210 4.33 25.93 4.05
C PRO A 210 3.81 25.64 2.64
N PRO A 211 2.48 25.62 2.43
CA PRO A 211 1.89 25.41 1.10
C PRO A 211 2.02 26.63 0.19
N THR A 212 2.33 27.81 0.74
CA THR A 212 2.47 29.07 0.01
C THR A 212 3.78 29.77 0.38
N ALA A 213 4.24 30.65 -0.51
CA ALA A 213 5.39 31.50 -0.30
C ALA A 213 5.09 32.93 -0.76
N ARG A 214 5.63 33.92 -0.04
CA ARG A 214 5.52 35.34 -0.43
C ARG A 214 6.73 35.72 -1.27
N VAL A 215 6.57 35.70 -2.59
CA VAL A 215 7.61 36.09 -3.55
C VAL A 215 7.58 37.61 -3.74
N VAL A 216 8.76 38.22 -3.83
CA VAL A 216 8.93 39.65 -4.11
C VAL A 216 9.32 39.82 -5.58
N ARG A 217 8.47 40.50 -6.36
CA ARG A 217 8.70 40.86 -7.76
C ARG A 217 8.45 42.35 -7.92
N ASP A 218 9.38 43.07 -8.55
CA ASP A 218 9.28 44.53 -8.78
C ASP A 218 8.92 45.34 -7.52
N GLY A 219 9.44 44.91 -6.36
CA GLY A 219 9.20 45.54 -5.06
C GLY A 219 7.84 45.23 -4.43
N ARG A 220 6.98 44.41 -5.05
CA ARG A 220 5.68 43.97 -4.50
C ARG A 220 5.76 42.53 -4.02
N GLU A 221 5.10 42.25 -2.90
CA GLU A 221 4.88 40.90 -2.40
C GLU A 221 3.67 40.27 -3.09
N GLU A 222 3.84 39.05 -3.59
CA GLU A 222 2.79 38.20 -4.15
C GLU A 222 2.84 36.85 -3.44
N GLU A 223 1.70 36.38 -2.93
CA GLU A 223 1.59 35.06 -2.35
C GLU A 223 1.25 34.04 -3.45
N ILE A 224 2.16 33.10 -3.68
CA ILE A 224 2.01 32.05 -4.69
C ILE A 224 2.09 30.68 -4.03
N THR A 225 1.62 29.65 -4.74
CA THR A 225 1.75 28.27 -4.26
C THR A 225 3.20 27.82 -4.26
N ILE A 226 3.57 26.92 -3.35
CA ILE A 226 4.95 26.45 -3.23
C ILE A 226 5.46 25.76 -4.51
N GLU A 227 4.54 25.18 -5.28
CA GLU A 227 4.82 24.55 -6.58
C GLU A 227 5.18 25.55 -7.69
N GLU A 228 4.75 26.81 -7.57
CA GLU A 228 5.04 27.89 -8.53
C GLU A 228 6.36 28.61 -8.23
N VAL A 229 6.94 28.38 -7.05
CA VAL A 229 8.22 28.98 -6.64
C VAL A 229 9.36 28.39 -7.47
N ALA A 230 10.11 29.25 -8.13
CA ALA A 230 11.25 28.86 -8.96
C ALA A 230 12.59 29.29 -8.35
N VAL A 231 13.66 28.57 -8.71
CA VAL A 231 15.04 28.97 -8.39
C VAL A 231 15.30 30.40 -8.87
N GLY A 232 15.95 31.20 -8.03
CA GLY A 232 16.22 32.61 -8.26
C GLY A 232 15.11 33.58 -7.84
N ASN A 233 13.91 33.09 -7.46
CA ASN A 233 12.90 33.96 -6.84
C ASN A 233 13.41 34.55 -5.53
N LEU A 234 12.93 35.74 -5.16
CA LEU A 234 13.18 36.35 -3.85
C LEU A 234 11.96 36.13 -2.97
N VAL A 235 12.12 35.48 -1.83
CA VAL A 235 11.02 35.12 -0.93
C VAL A 235 11.19 35.86 0.39
N ARG A 236 10.13 36.55 0.84
CA ARG A 236 10.15 37.28 2.12
C ARG A 236 9.66 36.40 3.26
N VAL A 237 10.56 36.15 4.21
CA VAL A 237 10.30 35.38 5.43
C VAL A 237 10.27 36.35 6.62
N ARG A 238 9.12 36.46 7.30
CA ARG A 238 8.94 37.37 8.44
C ARG A 238 9.25 36.65 9.76
N PRO A 239 9.47 37.38 10.87
CA PRO A 239 9.59 36.78 12.20
C PRO A 239 8.39 35.89 12.52
N GLY A 240 8.65 34.68 13.02
CA GLY A 240 7.65 33.65 13.32
C GLY A 240 7.30 32.74 12.13
N ASP A 241 7.62 33.13 10.90
CA ASP A 241 7.28 32.32 9.73
C ASP A 241 8.27 31.17 9.52
N ARG A 242 7.75 30.07 8.96
CA ARG A 242 8.60 29.01 8.42
C ARG A 242 9.22 29.44 7.10
N VAL A 243 10.48 29.10 6.91
CA VAL A 243 11.17 29.24 5.63
C VAL A 243 10.53 28.28 4.62
N PRO A 244 9.95 28.76 3.50
CA PRO A 244 9.19 27.90 2.61
C PRO A 244 10.05 27.04 1.68
N VAL A 245 11.24 27.53 1.30
CA VAL A 245 12.16 26.85 0.36
C VAL A 245 13.60 27.07 0.77
N ASP A 246 14.50 26.21 0.32
CA ASP A 246 15.92 26.38 0.53
C ASP A 246 16.45 27.55 -0.29
N GLY A 247 17.35 28.31 0.31
CA GLY A 247 17.91 29.48 -0.35
C GLY A 247 19.09 30.07 0.37
N VAL A 248 19.52 31.23 -0.13
CA VAL A 248 20.56 32.06 0.46
C VAL A 248 19.95 33.40 0.84
N VAL A 249 20.30 33.93 2.00
CA VAL A 249 19.85 35.26 2.43
C VAL A 249 20.43 36.32 1.50
N ASP A 250 19.55 37.03 0.81
CA ASP A 250 19.87 38.16 -0.06
C ASP A 250 19.95 39.47 0.73
N GLU A 251 19.02 39.65 1.68
CA GLU A 251 18.91 40.82 2.55
C GLU A 251 18.37 40.43 3.94
N GLY A 252 18.75 41.21 4.96
CA GLY A 252 18.32 41.05 6.34
C GLY A 252 19.29 40.23 7.21
N ALA A 253 18.97 40.16 8.50
CA ALA A 253 19.65 39.34 9.48
C ALA A 253 18.64 38.84 10.51
N SER A 254 18.74 37.56 10.90
CA SER A 254 17.83 36.95 11.87
C SER A 254 18.42 35.68 12.48
N ALA A 255 17.93 35.31 13.66
CA ALA A 255 18.12 33.97 14.19
C ALA A 255 17.11 33.01 13.54
N VAL A 256 17.58 31.87 13.04
CA VAL A 256 16.76 30.84 12.41
C VAL A 256 16.86 29.56 13.23
N ASP A 257 15.73 29.09 13.73
CA ASP A 257 15.60 27.81 14.42
C ASP A 257 15.59 26.67 13.39
N GLN A 258 16.66 25.90 13.40
CA GLN A 258 16.85 24.73 12.55
C GLN A 258 16.67 23.41 13.33
N SER A 259 16.27 23.46 14.61
CA SER A 259 16.21 22.29 15.50
C SER A 259 15.36 21.15 14.95
N ILE A 260 14.27 21.48 14.26
CA ILE A 260 13.37 20.50 13.67
C ILE A 260 14.02 19.76 12.48
N VAL A 261 14.99 20.40 11.82
CA VAL A 261 15.63 19.89 10.58
C VAL A 261 17.01 19.28 10.86
N THR A 262 17.83 19.96 11.66
CA THR A 262 19.22 19.56 11.97
C THR A 262 19.33 18.85 13.33
N GLY A 263 18.36 19.02 14.22
CA GLY A 263 18.43 18.55 15.61
C GLY A 263 19.23 19.45 16.54
N GLU A 264 19.79 20.56 16.04
CA GLU A 264 20.57 21.48 16.85
C GLU A 264 19.65 22.42 17.65
N PRO A 265 19.75 22.49 18.98
CA PRO A 265 18.79 23.21 19.81
C PRO A 265 18.95 24.73 19.78
N MET A 266 20.14 25.23 19.40
CA MET A 266 20.42 26.66 19.36
C MET A 266 20.08 27.22 17.98
N PRO A 267 19.31 28.33 17.89
CA PRO A 267 19.07 29.01 16.64
C PRO A 267 20.37 29.47 15.99
N ALA A 268 20.50 29.28 14.69
CA ALA A 268 21.64 29.74 13.91
C ALA A 268 21.43 31.20 13.49
N GLU A 269 22.42 32.06 13.72
CA GLU A 269 22.40 33.41 13.17
C GLU A 269 22.61 33.36 11.65
N LYS A 270 21.76 34.09 10.93
CA LYS A 270 21.77 34.17 9.47
C LYS A 270 21.83 35.62 9.04
N GLN A 271 22.78 35.92 8.17
CA GLN A 271 23.00 37.21 7.53
C GLN A 271 23.15 37.01 6.02
N LYS A 272 23.27 38.12 5.28
CA LYS A 272 23.44 38.09 3.82
C LYS A 272 24.57 37.15 3.41
N GLY A 273 24.26 36.23 2.48
CA GLY A 273 25.17 35.21 1.98
C GLY A 273 25.03 33.84 2.66
N ASP A 274 24.36 33.74 3.80
CA ASP A 274 24.18 32.47 4.50
C ASP A 274 23.04 31.63 3.92
N GLU A 275 23.21 30.31 3.95
CA GLU A 275 22.16 29.36 3.56
C GLU A 275 21.07 29.24 4.64
N VAL A 276 19.82 29.17 4.17
CA VAL A 276 18.63 28.85 4.97
C VAL A 276 17.95 27.61 4.41
N ILE A 277 17.42 26.78 5.31
CA ILE A 277 16.81 25.50 4.99
C ILE A 277 15.29 25.61 5.13
N GLY A 278 14.56 25.08 4.16
CA GLY A 278 13.10 24.97 4.20
C GLY A 278 12.60 24.24 5.46
N GLY A 279 11.48 24.68 6.00
CA GLY A 279 10.86 24.16 7.23
C GLY A 279 11.46 24.69 8.54
N SER A 280 12.62 25.35 8.49
CA SER A 280 13.18 26.09 9.63
C SER A 280 12.29 27.27 10.01
N ILE A 281 12.34 27.73 11.27
CA ILE A 281 11.51 28.84 11.77
C ILE A 281 12.37 30.09 11.90
N ASN A 282 11.98 31.16 11.22
CA ASN A 282 12.61 32.45 11.37
C ASN A 282 12.14 33.11 12.68
N GLN A 283 13.04 33.60 13.53
CA GLN A 283 12.66 34.09 14.86
C GLN A 283 12.52 35.61 14.95
N SER A 284 13.57 36.37 14.63
CA SER A 284 13.69 37.76 15.10
C SER A 284 13.53 38.81 14.01
N GLY A 285 14.30 38.69 12.92
CA GLY A 285 14.37 39.65 11.82
C GLY A 285 13.61 39.19 10.58
N THR A 286 13.41 40.08 9.62
CA THR A 286 12.88 39.70 8.29
C THR A 286 14.04 39.32 7.39
N LEU A 287 13.89 38.21 6.67
CA LEU A 287 14.86 37.76 5.68
C LEU A 287 14.25 37.86 4.28
N LEU A 288 15.03 38.36 3.33
CA LEU A 288 14.78 38.19 1.91
C LEU A 288 15.67 37.04 1.43
N VAL A 289 15.05 35.94 1.01
CA VAL A 289 15.76 34.70 0.69
C VAL A 289 15.70 34.48 -0.82
N ARG A 290 16.87 34.39 -1.45
CA ARG A 290 16.98 33.98 -2.85
C ARG A 290 16.93 32.46 -2.93
N VAL A 291 15.92 31.94 -3.63
CA VAL A 291 15.69 30.51 -3.75
C VAL A 291 16.82 29.84 -4.52
N THR A 292 17.40 28.77 -3.95
CA THR A 292 18.46 27.98 -4.60
C THR A 292 17.99 26.59 -4.99
N ARG A 293 17.10 25.98 -4.21
CA ARG A 293 16.55 24.63 -4.46
C ARG A 293 15.05 24.61 -4.17
N THR A 294 14.28 23.94 -5.02
CA THR A 294 12.83 23.73 -4.85
C THR A 294 12.46 22.28 -5.15
N GLY A 295 11.25 21.86 -4.75
CA GLY A 295 10.74 20.53 -5.04
C GLY A 295 11.68 19.41 -4.56
N GLU A 296 11.98 18.45 -5.45
CA GLU A 296 12.81 17.26 -5.19
C GLU A 296 14.26 17.56 -4.78
N ASP A 297 14.76 18.74 -5.15
CA ASP A 297 16.13 19.14 -4.84
C ASP A 297 16.25 19.78 -3.45
N SER A 298 15.13 20.08 -2.79
CA SER A 298 15.12 20.64 -1.44
C SER A 298 15.64 19.65 -0.40
N PHE A 299 16.30 20.17 0.64
CA PHE A 299 16.89 19.41 1.73
C PHE A 299 15.86 18.50 2.40
N LEU A 300 14.67 19.01 2.73
CA LEU A 300 13.61 18.20 3.35
C LEU A 300 13.15 17.06 2.44
N ARG A 301 13.07 17.27 1.12
CA ARG A 301 12.72 16.21 0.16
C ARG A 301 13.84 15.19 0.02
N GLN A 302 15.10 15.61 0.02
CA GLN A 302 16.23 14.69 0.01
C GLN A 302 16.28 13.84 1.28
N VAL A 303 16.12 14.45 2.47
CA VAL A 303 16.06 13.71 3.74
C VAL A 303 14.88 12.75 3.75
N ALA A 304 13.69 13.20 3.33
CA ALA A 304 12.51 12.34 3.22
C ALA A 304 12.78 11.13 2.31
N ARG A 305 13.35 11.36 1.12
CA ARG A 305 13.73 10.31 0.17
C ARG A 305 14.72 9.33 0.78
N HIS A 306 15.80 9.79 1.40
CA HIS A 306 16.79 8.92 2.04
C HIS A 306 16.21 8.10 3.21
N VAL A 307 15.29 8.68 3.99
CA VAL A 307 14.58 7.93 5.05
C VAL A 307 13.65 6.88 4.45
N GLU A 308 12.97 7.18 3.34
CA GLU A 308 12.15 6.20 2.63
C GLU A 308 13.00 5.07 2.01
N GLU A 309 14.12 5.38 1.37
CA GLU A 309 15.10 4.42 0.85
C GLU A 309 15.60 3.48 1.95
N ALA A 310 15.96 4.03 3.12
CA ALA A 310 16.39 3.22 4.26
C ALA A 310 15.29 2.30 4.80
N LYS A 311 14.02 2.72 4.76
CA LYS A 311 12.85 1.94 5.21
C LYS A 311 12.38 0.91 4.19
N ALA A 312 12.59 1.17 2.91
CA ALA A 312 12.18 0.29 1.81
C ALA A 312 13.02 -0.99 1.72
N MET A 313 14.12 -1.10 2.48
CA MET A 313 14.82 -2.36 2.68
C MET A 313 13.91 -3.40 3.32
N LYS A 314 13.40 -4.33 2.49
CA LYS A 314 12.62 -5.49 2.95
C LYS A 314 13.34 -6.16 4.12
N PRO A 315 12.66 -6.37 5.27
CA PRO A 315 13.18 -7.22 6.31
C PRO A 315 13.52 -8.59 5.69
N GLY A 316 14.75 -9.07 5.85
CA GLY A 316 15.24 -10.28 5.17
C GLY A 316 14.33 -11.51 5.37
N ILE A 317 13.57 -11.53 6.46
CA ILE A 317 12.55 -12.56 6.75
C ILE A 317 11.45 -12.66 5.70
N VAL A 318 11.01 -11.55 5.08
CA VAL A 318 9.96 -11.57 4.04
C VAL A 318 10.48 -12.21 2.75
N VAL A 319 11.75 -11.95 2.40
CA VAL A 319 12.39 -12.56 1.23
C VAL A 319 12.57 -14.06 1.43
N LEU A 320 12.87 -14.50 2.65
CA LEU A 320 12.94 -15.91 3.01
C LEU A 320 11.58 -16.60 2.84
N VAL A 321 10.50 -16.00 3.34
CA VAL A 321 9.14 -16.54 3.20
C VAL A 321 8.74 -16.66 1.72
N ASP A 322 8.98 -15.61 0.93
CA ASP A 322 8.71 -15.65 -0.52
C ASP A 322 9.46 -16.80 -1.21
N ARG A 323 10.71 -17.08 -0.78
CA ARG A 323 11.52 -18.19 -1.31
C ARG A 323 10.97 -19.55 -0.92
N VAL A 324 10.47 -19.71 0.31
CA VAL A 324 9.83 -20.97 0.76
C VAL A 324 8.54 -21.23 -0.03
N LEU A 325 7.72 -20.19 -0.25
CA LEU A 325 6.46 -20.32 -0.99
C LEU A 325 6.64 -20.79 -2.44
N LEU A 326 7.78 -20.49 -3.07
CA LEU A 326 8.10 -20.97 -4.43
C LEU A 326 8.13 -22.49 -4.55
N TYR A 327 8.52 -23.21 -3.48
CA TYR A 327 8.57 -24.67 -3.47
C TYR A 327 7.35 -25.27 -2.79
N TYR A 328 6.89 -24.63 -1.70
CA TYR A 328 5.76 -25.12 -0.91
C TYR A 328 4.46 -25.18 -1.73
N VAL A 329 4.13 -24.12 -2.48
CA VAL A 329 2.86 -24.06 -3.21
C VAL A 329 2.76 -25.13 -4.31
N PRO A 330 3.73 -25.29 -5.23
CA PRO A 330 3.68 -26.36 -6.22
C PRO A 330 3.69 -27.75 -5.60
N ALA A 331 4.45 -27.97 -4.52
CA ALA A 331 4.52 -29.27 -3.85
C ALA A 331 3.17 -29.68 -3.24
N VAL A 332 2.52 -28.77 -2.50
CA VAL A 332 1.19 -29.03 -1.92
C VAL A 332 0.16 -29.30 -3.01
N LEU A 333 0.12 -28.46 -4.05
CA LEU A 333 -0.82 -28.66 -5.16
C LEU A 333 -0.57 -29.99 -5.91
N GLY A 334 0.70 -30.35 -6.11
CA GLY A 334 1.08 -31.62 -6.74
C GLY A 334 0.68 -32.84 -5.91
N ILE A 335 0.90 -32.80 -4.59
CA ILE A 335 0.47 -33.86 -3.67
C ILE A 335 -1.06 -33.96 -3.64
N SER A 336 -1.78 -32.83 -3.56
CA SER A 336 -3.24 -32.82 -3.60
C SER A 336 -3.80 -33.39 -4.90
N ALA A 337 -3.18 -33.09 -6.05
CA ALA A 337 -3.57 -33.64 -7.33
C ALA A 337 -3.27 -35.15 -7.45
N ALA A 338 -2.18 -35.63 -6.83
CA ALA A 338 -1.84 -37.05 -6.79
C ALA A 338 -2.72 -37.87 -5.83
N ALA A 339 -3.39 -37.20 -4.89
CA ALA A 339 -4.30 -37.82 -3.93
C ALA A 339 -5.76 -37.90 -4.44
N LEU A 340 -6.07 -37.27 -5.58
CA LEU A 340 -7.33 -37.37 -6.31
C LEU A 340 -7.40 -38.66 -7.14
#